data_AF-A0A9D8SES5-F1
#
_entry.id   AF-A0A9D8SES5-F1
#
_cell.length_a   1.000
_cell.length_b   1.000
_cell.length_c   1.000
_cell.angle_alpha   90.00
_cell.angle_beta   90.00
_cell.angle_gamma   90.00
#
_symmetry.space_group_name_H-M   'P 1'
#
loop_
_entity.id
_entity.type
_entity.pdbx_description
1 polymer ?
#
loop_
_entity_poly.entity_id
_entity_poly.type
_entity_poly.pdbx_seq_one_letter_code
_entity_poly.pdbx_strand_id
1 'polypeptide(L)'
;MNKILYSLFLSVAMLISSVAFAQVPSSHTRQEVADVLTRIVKQEVLGGAVKVDRMKAAGDKLEIYASIGLSYYPFREDNVKAIYDSVRMVLPEKYAGYRLSIITDRHKIEELIPTYYRSSTKDVVRFVNRADKPLVTPQSSLNKPSQGLTGRHIAMWQSHGRYFEQDENLWRWQRSRLWETVEDLFTQSFVLPYLVPMLESAGANVLLPRERDTQLNEIIIDNDEGVDDTRYAERNGSKSWQDGGTGFAHKRDVYLTGQNPFTEGTTRIIESIASGSESRAEWRAAIPEEGKYAVYVSYKSYGEDSADDVIYTVHHRGGESRFAVNQTMGGGMWVYLGHFDFAQADERVLVSLSNKSSQAGKRVSADGVKIGGGYGNIARSVSPHLQQEDIEYDATTSEYPRFCEGSRYWLQWSGFGEDVYTPKEN
;
A
#
# COMPACT_ATOMS: atom_id res chain seq x y z
N MET A 1 26.53 76.22 25.16
CA MET A 1 25.27 75.45 25.13
C MET A 1 25.56 73.98 24.85
N ASN A 2 25.58 73.20 25.94
CA ASN A 2 25.23 71.80 26.09
C ASN A 2 25.88 70.74 25.18
N LYS A 3 27.20 70.53 25.37
CA LYS A 3 27.87 69.24 25.11
C LYS A 3 27.67 68.20 26.24
N ILE A 4 26.67 68.41 27.11
CA ILE A 4 26.32 67.50 28.21
C ILE A 4 25.09 66.64 27.87
N LEU A 5 24.45 66.85 26.71
CA LEU A 5 23.27 66.09 26.28
C LEU A 5 23.59 64.80 25.48
N TYR A 6 24.85 64.52 25.15
CA TYR A 6 25.23 63.33 24.36
C TYR A 6 25.71 62.14 25.21
N SER A 7 25.92 62.32 26.51
CA SER A 7 26.36 61.25 27.43
C SER A 7 25.22 60.52 28.14
N LEU A 8 23.96 60.93 27.93
CA LEU A 8 22.79 60.28 28.55
C LEU A 8 21.95 59.42 27.58
N PHE A 9 22.29 59.38 26.30
CA PHE A 9 21.57 58.58 25.29
C PHE A 9 22.30 57.30 24.86
N LEU A 10 23.45 56.98 25.48
CA LEU A 10 24.24 55.79 25.15
C LEU A 10 24.18 54.67 26.20
N SER A 11 23.28 54.75 27.19
CA SER A 11 23.15 53.78 28.28
C SER A 11 21.81 53.02 28.31
N VAL A 12 20.96 53.17 27.29
CA VAL A 12 19.64 52.49 27.23
C VAL A 12 19.52 51.48 26.06
N ALA A 13 20.57 51.27 25.26
CA ALA A 13 20.51 50.41 24.06
C ALA A 13 21.33 49.09 24.15
N MET A 14 21.55 48.54 25.36
CA MET A 14 22.09 47.18 25.54
C MET A 14 21.28 46.34 26.53
N LEU A 15 19.96 46.35 26.36
CA LEU A 15 19.09 45.26 26.81
C LEU A 15 18.50 44.58 25.57
N ILE A 16 19.38 44.09 24.69
CA ILE A 16 18.98 43.02 23.78
C ILE A 16 19.05 41.76 24.62
N SER A 17 17.90 41.37 25.15
CA SER A 17 17.63 40.04 25.67
C SER A 17 18.21 39.05 24.66
N SER A 18 19.29 38.37 25.03
CA SER A 18 19.76 37.22 24.29
C SER A 18 18.65 36.18 24.37
N VAL A 19 17.81 36.15 23.33
CA VAL A 19 16.98 34.97 23.06
C VAL A 19 17.99 33.88 22.77
N ALA A 20 18.30 33.07 23.78
CA ALA A 20 19.19 31.94 23.66
C ALA A 20 18.58 31.02 22.61
N PHE A 21 19.09 31.10 21.38
CA PHE A 21 18.82 30.09 20.37
C PHE A 21 19.28 28.76 20.96
N ALA A 22 18.31 27.85 21.16
CA ALA A 22 18.58 26.54 21.71
C ALA A 22 19.66 25.86 20.86
N GLN A 23 20.85 25.66 21.45
CA GLN A 23 21.94 24.98 20.76
C GLN A 23 21.55 23.53 20.50
N VAL A 24 21.54 23.17 19.22
CA VAL A 24 21.38 21.79 18.76
C VAL A 24 22.54 20.94 19.31
N PRO A 25 22.29 19.74 19.85
CA PRO A 25 23.36 18.84 20.28
C PRO A 25 24.40 18.57 19.18
N SER A 26 25.68 18.43 19.57
CA SER A 26 26.79 18.25 18.63
C SER A 26 26.63 16.98 17.79
N SER A 27 27.33 16.92 16.64
CA SER A 27 27.40 15.68 15.83
C SER A 27 27.99 14.51 16.62
N HIS A 28 28.97 14.78 17.50
CA HIS A 28 29.55 13.78 18.41
C HIS A 28 28.50 13.17 19.35
N THR A 29 27.75 14.00 20.07
CA THR A 29 26.69 13.53 20.98
C THR A 29 25.61 12.76 20.21
N ARG A 30 25.29 13.17 18.99
CA ARG A 30 24.37 12.40 18.13
C ARG A 30 24.90 11.01 17.82
N GLN A 31 26.19 10.89 17.52
CA GLN A 31 26.83 9.60 17.24
C GLN A 31 26.87 8.71 18.50
N GLU A 32 27.23 9.25 19.66
CA GLU A 32 27.27 8.49 20.91
C GLU A 32 25.88 7.91 21.28
N VAL A 33 24.83 8.71 21.11
CA VAL A 33 23.45 8.22 21.31
C VAL A 33 23.09 7.16 20.27
N ALA A 34 23.47 7.34 19.01
CA ALA A 34 23.23 6.35 17.95
C ALA A 34 23.94 5.01 18.26
N ASP A 35 25.16 5.06 18.78
CA ASP A 35 25.95 3.87 19.14
C ASP A 35 25.34 3.13 20.34
N VAL A 36 24.87 3.86 21.37
CA VAL A 36 24.15 3.29 22.50
C VAL A 36 22.87 2.58 22.03
N LEU A 37 22.05 3.26 21.23
CA LEU A 37 20.81 2.70 20.71
C LEU A 37 21.08 1.48 19.82
N THR A 38 22.10 1.55 18.96
CA THR A 38 22.51 0.43 18.11
C THR A 38 22.94 -0.78 18.94
N ARG A 39 23.73 -0.57 20.01
CA ARG A 39 24.15 -1.66 20.89
C ARG A 39 22.97 -2.35 21.57
N ILE A 40 21.98 -1.59 22.02
CA ILE A 40 20.75 -2.14 22.63
C ILE A 40 19.97 -2.94 21.59
N VAL A 41 19.73 -2.36 20.41
CA VAL A 41 18.93 -3.02 19.36
C VAL A 41 19.57 -4.32 18.88
N LYS A 42 20.90 -4.37 18.75
CA LYS A 42 21.64 -5.58 18.34
C LYS A 42 21.49 -6.77 19.28
N GLN A 43 21.05 -6.57 20.52
CA GLN A 43 20.82 -7.67 21.46
C GLN A 43 19.59 -8.51 21.07
N GLU A 44 18.59 -7.88 20.45
CA GLU A 44 17.30 -8.50 20.12
C GLU A 44 17.06 -8.61 18.60
N VAL A 45 17.68 -7.73 17.81
CA VAL A 45 17.47 -7.62 16.36
C VAL A 45 18.80 -7.84 15.63
N LEU A 46 18.95 -9.00 15.00
CA LEU A 46 20.10 -9.33 14.15
C LEU A 46 20.27 -8.28 13.05
N GLY A 47 21.48 -7.73 12.93
CA GLY A 47 21.77 -6.68 11.94
C GLY A 47 21.15 -5.31 12.24
N GLY A 48 20.49 -5.14 13.39
CA GLY A 48 19.88 -3.88 13.79
C GLY A 48 20.91 -2.75 13.91
N ALA A 49 20.67 -1.64 13.21
CA ALA A 49 21.44 -0.42 13.33
C ALA A 49 20.50 0.75 13.52
N VAL A 50 20.88 1.67 14.40
CA VAL A 50 20.09 2.86 14.71
C VAL A 50 20.92 4.10 14.39
N LYS A 51 20.41 4.94 13.50
CA LYS A 51 20.94 6.29 13.27
C LYS A 51 20.11 7.29 14.07
N VAL A 52 20.74 8.39 14.49
CA VAL A 52 20.02 9.54 15.03
C VAL A 52 20.00 10.64 13.98
N ASP A 53 18.85 10.78 13.33
CA ASP A 53 18.64 11.72 12.22
C ASP A 53 18.69 13.16 12.71
N ARG A 54 18.09 13.44 13.87
CA ARG A 54 18.01 14.80 14.44
C ARG A 54 17.85 14.78 15.95
N MET A 55 18.35 15.82 16.61
CA MET A 55 17.98 16.16 17.98
C MET A 55 17.44 17.60 18.05
N LYS A 56 16.38 17.81 18.83
CA LYS A 56 15.74 19.12 19.01
C LYS A 56 15.60 19.43 20.49
N ALA A 57 16.28 20.48 20.95
CA ALA A 57 16.10 21.01 22.29
C ALA A 57 15.15 22.22 22.25
N ALA A 58 14.15 22.25 23.12
CA ALA A 58 13.24 23.38 23.29
C ALA A 58 12.80 23.48 24.75
N GLY A 59 13.09 24.60 25.41
CA GLY A 59 12.84 24.76 26.85
C GLY A 59 13.58 23.70 27.66
N ASP A 60 12.85 22.94 28.47
CA ASP A 60 13.31 21.83 29.30
C ASP A 60 13.20 20.46 28.61
N LYS A 61 12.93 20.42 27.30
CA LYS A 61 12.68 19.18 26.54
C LYS A 61 13.78 18.93 25.51
N LEU A 62 14.23 17.67 25.40
CA LEU A 62 15.11 17.18 24.35
C LEU A 62 14.43 16.02 23.60
N GLU A 63 14.18 16.23 22.32
CA GLU A 63 13.67 15.20 21.41
C GLU A 63 14.80 14.61 20.57
N ILE A 64 14.86 13.29 20.50
CA ILE A 64 15.84 12.52 19.75
C ILE A 64 15.08 11.74 18.68
N TYR A 65 15.31 12.07 17.42
CA TYR A 65 14.69 11.43 16.27
C TYR A 65 15.65 10.38 15.72
N ALA A 66 15.28 9.12 15.88
CA ALA A 66 16.04 7.96 15.44
C ALA A 66 15.41 7.33 14.19
N SER A 67 16.26 6.70 13.39
CA SER A 67 15.85 5.96 12.19
C SER A 67 14.82 4.87 12.52
N ILE A 68 14.05 4.45 11.51
CA ILE A 68 13.04 3.38 11.63
C ILE A 68 13.58 2.06 12.19
N GLY A 69 14.89 1.79 12.05
CA GLY A 69 15.52 0.59 12.60
C GLY A 69 15.29 0.39 14.11
N LEU A 70 15.12 1.48 14.88
CA LEU A 70 14.79 1.39 16.31
C LEU A 70 13.36 0.89 16.55
N SER A 71 12.43 1.12 15.64
CA SER A 71 11.02 0.71 15.78
C SER A 71 10.83 -0.81 15.79
N TYR A 72 11.81 -1.58 15.29
CA TYR A 72 11.78 -3.05 15.27
C TYR A 72 12.14 -3.68 16.63
N TYR A 73 12.66 -2.89 17.57
CA TYR A 73 13.03 -3.39 18.90
C TYR A 73 11.78 -3.75 19.72
N PRO A 74 11.73 -4.92 20.40
CA PRO A 74 10.56 -5.34 21.16
C PRO A 74 10.40 -4.55 22.47
N PHE A 75 9.77 -3.38 22.41
CA PHE A 75 9.61 -2.50 23.59
C PHE A 75 8.76 -3.11 24.72
N ARG A 76 9.22 -2.88 25.95
CA ARG A 76 8.62 -3.23 27.24
C ARG A 76 8.86 -2.07 28.22
N GLU A 77 8.07 -1.98 29.28
CA GLU A 77 8.17 -0.85 30.22
C GLU A 77 9.56 -0.74 30.87
N ASP A 78 10.16 -1.87 31.22
CA ASP A 78 11.50 -1.98 31.80
C ASP A 78 12.60 -1.61 30.79
N ASN A 79 12.53 -2.14 29.56
CA ASN A 79 13.55 -1.86 28.56
C ASN A 79 13.47 -0.43 27.99
N VAL A 80 12.28 0.17 27.91
CA VAL A 80 12.11 1.59 27.54
C VAL A 80 12.76 2.46 28.59
N LYS A 81 12.54 2.17 29.88
CA LYS A 81 13.21 2.87 30.98
C LYS A 81 14.74 2.74 30.87
N ALA A 82 15.24 1.52 30.65
CA ALA A 82 16.67 1.27 30.50
C ALA A 82 17.29 2.00 29.29
N ILE A 83 16.55 2.14 28.19
CA ILE A 83 16.96 2.93 27.02
C ILE A 83 17.07 4.41 27.39
N TYR A 84 16.06 4.98 28.04
CA TYR A 84 16.10 6.38 28.47
C TYR A 84 17.25 6.65 29.44
N ASP A 85 17.49 5.75 30.38
CA ASP A 85 18.60 5.85 31.35
C ASP A 85 19.96 5.76 30.63
N SER A 86 20.12 4.81 29.70
CA SER A 86 21.35 4.64 28.92
C SER A 86 21.66 5.85 28.03
N VAL A 87 20.63 6.43 27.39
CA VAL A 87 20.80 7.65 26.59
C VAL A 87 21.15 8.83 27.49
N ARG A 88 20.52 8.95 28.66
CA ARG A 88 20.82 10.03 29.61
C ARG A 88 22.28 10.00 30.09
N MET A 89 22.90 8.82 30.20
CA MET A 89 24.31 8.69 30.60
C MET A 89 25.32 9.25 29.59
N VAL A 90 24.97 9.30 28.31
CA VAL A 90 25.86 9.82 27.24
C VAL A 90 25.51 11.24 26.81
N LEU A 91 24.44 11.82 27.35
CA LEU A 91 24.08 13.21 27.07
C LEU A 91 24.96 14.18 27.88
N PRO A 92 25.36 15.32 27.30
CA PRO A 92 26.05 16.39 28.01
C PRO A 92 25.30 16.84 29.27
N GLU A 93 26.03 17.21 30.32
CA GLU A 93 25.49 17.59 31.64
C GLU A 93 24.40 18.68 31.57
N LYS A 94 24.50 19.62 30.62
CA LYS A 94 23.48 20.64 30.37
C LYS A 94 22.08 20.07 30.07
N TYR A 95 21.98 18.83 29.60
CA TYR A 95 20.71 18.16 29.31
C TYR A 95 20.29 17.17 30.41
N ALA A 96 21.04 17.04 31.51
CA ALA A 96 20.76 16.06 32.56
C ALA A 96 19.34 16.22 33.16
N GLY A 97 18.90 17.47 33.33
CA GLY A 97 17.57 17.82 33.82
C GLY A 97 16.46 17.86 32.76
N TYR A 98 16.77 17.59 31.49
CA TYR A 98 15.79 17.72 30.41
C TYR A 98 14.83 16.51 30.41
N ARG A 99 13.57 16.79 30.06
CA ARG A 99 12.59 15.78 29.69
C ARG A 99 12.95 15.22 28.32
N LEU A 100 13.28 13.93 28.29
CA LEU A 100 13.68 13.24 27.07
C LEU A 100 12.46 12.69 26.33
N SER A 101 12.52 12.67 25.00
CA SER A 101 11.61 11.89 24.16
C SER A 101 12.41 11.27 23.02
N ILE A 102 12.42 9.95 22.94
CA ILE A 102 13.08 9.22 21.84
C ILE A 102 11.97 8.81 20.86
N ILE A 103 12.11 9.24 19.61
CA ILE A 103 11.09 9.14 18.57
C ILE A 103 11.66 8.31 17.43
N THR A 104 10.92 7.29 16.99
CA THR A 104 11.21 6.47 15.81
C THR A 104 9.91 6.19 15.06
N ASP A 105 9.94 6.16 13.74
CA ASP A 105 8.75 6.05 12.88
C ASP A 105 7.59 6.99 13.30
N ARG A 106 7.93 8.23 13.66
CA ARG A 106 6.98 9.28 14.13
C ARG A 106 6.31 9.00 15.49
N HIS A 107 6.69 7.95 16.19
CA HIS A 107 6.16 7.57 17.50
C HIS A 107 7.22 7.63 18.60
N LYS A 108 6.80 7.97 19.82
CA LYS A 108 7.71 7.81 20.96
C LYS A 108 7.90 6.33 21.27
N ILE A 109 9.09 5.94 21.72
CA ILE A 109 9.38 4.52 21.98
C ILE A 109 8.44 3.89 23.03
N GLU A 110 7.96 4.67 24.01
CA GLU A 110 6.97 4.20 24.97
C GLU A 110 5.56 3.98 24.38
N GLU A 111 5.24 4.55 23.22
CA GLU A 111 3.97 4.32 22.50
C GLU A 111 3.99 2.97 21.77
N LEU A 112 5.18 2.45 21.46
CA LEU A 112 5.40 1.18 20.76
C LEU A 112 5.33 -0.05 21.68
N ILE A 113 5.15 0.13 22.99
CA ILE A 113 4.92 -0.99 23.93
C ILE A 113 3.54 -1.59 23.64
N PRO A 114 3.45 -2.88 23.22
CA PRO A 114 2.16 -3.52 22.97
C PRO A 114 1.30 -3.53 24.22
N THR A 115 -0.03 -3.35 24.06
CA THR A 115 -0.96 -3.24 25.21
C THR A 115 -0.89 -4.44 26.14
N TYR A 116 -0.66 -5.65 25.62
CA TYR A 116 -0.50 -6.88 26.40
C TYR A 116 0.65 -6.80 27.43
N TYR A 117 1.69 -6.01 27.15
CA TYR A 117 2.88 -5.88 27.99
C TYR A 117 2.88 -4.63 28.87
N ARG A 118 1.75 -3.93 28.99
CA ARG A 118 1.64 -2.74 29.84
C ARG A 118 1.06 -3.11 31.21
N SER A 119 1.61 -2.50 32.26
CA SER A 119 1.09 -2.65 33.63
C SER A 119 -0.21 -1.86 33.85
N SER A 120 -0.46 -0.84 33.03
CA SER A 120 -1.69 -0.05 33.03
C SER A 120 -2.14 0.27 31.60
N THR A 121 -3.45 0.18 31.37
CA THR A 121 -4.09 0.61 30.11
C THR A 121 -4.67 2.02 30.19
N LYS A 122 -4.50 2.71 31.32
CA LYS A 122 -4.96 4.08 31.51
C LYS A 122 -4.11 5.02 30.65
N ASP A 123 -4.75 5.89 29.87
CA ASP A 123 -4.12 6.90 29.00
C ASP A 123 -3.21 6.33 27.88
N VAL A 124 -3.40 5.06 27.49
CA VAL A 124 -2.64 4.45 26.38
C VAL A 124 -3.16 4.94 25.02
N VAL A 125 -2.31 5.68 24.32
CA VAL A 125 -2.47 5.91 22.88
C VAL A 125 -2.07 4.63 22.16
N ARG A 126 -3.03 3.87 21.64
CA ARG A 126 -2.72 2.70 20.81
C ARG A 126 -2.08 3.20 19.51
N PHE A 127 -0.94 2.64 19.13
CA PHE A 127 -0.44 2.79 17.76
C PHE A 127 -1.51 2.26 16.79
N VAL A 128 -2.00 3.15 15.94
CA VAL A 128 -3.09 2.87 15.02
C VAL A 128 -2.81 3.55 13.69
N ASN A 129 -2.53 2.78 12.64
CA ASN A 129 -2.50 3.32 11.29
C ASN A 129 -3.93 3.35 10.74
N ARG A 130 -4.65 4.46 10.90
CA ARG A 130 -6.06 4.60 10.49
C ARG A 130 -6.11 5.33 9.16
N ALA A 131 -6.80 4.77 8.18
CA ALA A 131 -7.24 5.54 7.03
C ALA A 131 -8.53 6.27 7.40
N ASP A 132 -8.61 7.56 7.08
CA ASP A 132 -9.83 8.36 7.32
C ASP A 132 -11.03 7.77 6.57
N LYS A 133 -10.79 7.25 5.35
CA LYS A 133 -11.76 6.51 4.54
C LYS A 133 -11.17 5.18 4.03
N PRO A 134 -11.91 4.06 4.09
CA PRO A 134 -11.50 2.78 3.51
C PRO A 134 -11.27 2.87 2.00
N LEU A 135 -10.46 1.96 1.43
CA LEU A 135 -10.25 1.89 -0.02
C LEU A 135 -11.52 1.39 -0.71
N VAL A 136 -12.12 0.32 -0.18
CA VAL A 136 -13.40 -0.25 -0.60
C VAL A 136 -14.31 -0.40 0.62
N THR A 137 -15.58 -0.05 0.44
CA THR A 137 -16.65 -0.24 1.43
C THR A 137 -17.81 -1.01 0.80
N PRO A 138 -18.09 -2.26 1.23
CA PRO A 138 -19.19 -3.06 0.70
C PRO A 138 -20.54 -2.55 1.23
N GLN A 139 -21.27 -1.77 0.44
CA GLN A 139 -22.53 -1.13 0.87
C GLN A 139 -23.68 -2.12 1.04
N SER A 140 -23.70 -3.17 0.21
CA SER A 140 -24.70 -4.25 0.27
C SER A 140 -24.42 -5.27 1.38
N SER A 141 -23.25 -5.24 2.03
CA SER A 141 -22.90 -6.19 3.10
C SER A 141 -23.82 -6.01 4.31
N LEU A 142 -24.31 -7.13 4.85
CA LEU A 142 -24.99 -7.15 6.15
C LEU A 142 -24.00 -7.00 7.31
N ASN A 143 -22.73 -7.35 7.10
CA ASN A 143 -21.66 -7.16 8.06
C ASN A 143 -21.10 -5.73 7.93
N LYS A 144 -21.42 -4.87 8.90
CA LYS A 144 -20.98 -3.48 8.98
C LYS A 144 -20.26 -3.23 10.31
N PRO A 145 -19.01 -3.70 10.46
CA PRO A 145 -18.27 -3.55 11.71
C PRO A 145 -18.02 -2.07 12.01
N SER A 146 -18.37 -1.64 13.22
CA SER A 146 -18.10 -0.29 13.72
C SER A 146 -16.85 -0.21 14.61
N GLN A 147 -16.27 -1.36 14.94
CA GLN A 147 -15.10 -1.55 15.79
C GLN A 147 -14.19 -2.64 15.17
N GLY A 148 -13.01 -2.85 15.75
CA GLY A 148 -12.05 -3.84 15.27
C GLY A 148 -11.10 -3.25 14.24
N LEU A 149 -11.12 -3.79 13.02
CA LEU A 149 -10.22 -3.40 11.93
C LEU A 149 -10.86 -2.46 10.91
N THR A 150 -12.05 -1.92 11.20
CA THR A 150 -12.70 -0.89 10.37
C THR A 150 -11.77 0.28 10.09
N GLY A 151 -11.58 0.60 8.81
CA GLY A 151 -10.70 1.70 8.36
C GLY A 151 -9.20 1.37 8.44
N ARG A 152 -8.85 0.08 8.55
CA ARG A 152 -7.46 -0.40 8.44
C ARG A 152 -7.21 -0.93 7.04
N HIS A 153 -6.02 -0.66 6.53
CA HIS A 153 -5.48 -1.32 5.33
C HIS A 153 -4.34 -2.23 5.79
N ILE A 154 -4.43 -3.50 5.43
CA ILE A 154 -3.44 -4.52 5.82
C ILE A 154 -2.83 -5.08 4.54
N ALA A 155 -1.54 -4.86 4.34
CA ALA A 155 -0.78 -5.59 3.34
C ALA A 155 -0.39 -6.96 3.93
N MET A 156 -0.69 -8.05 3.22
CA MET A 156 -0.39 -9.39 3.69
C MET A 156 0.21 -10.24 2.57
N TRP A 157 1.27 -10.97 2.87
CA TRP A 157 1.92 -11.88 1.93
C TRP A 157 1.46 -13.30 2.23
N GLN A 158 0.81 -13.95 1.24
CA GLN A 158 0.22 -15.27 1.45
C GLN A 158 1.17 -16.46 1.28
N SER A 159 2.38 -16.28 0.72
CA SER A 159 3.52 -17.23 0.64
C SER A 159 4.54 -16.71 -0.42
N HIS A 160 5.62 -17.45 -0.72
CA HIS A 160 6.63 -17.12 -1.73
C HIS A 160 6.11 -17.20 -3.19
N GLY A 161 5.57 -18.35 -3.60
CA GLY A 161 5.12 -18.62 -4.98
C GLY A 161 6.24 -19.04 -5.95
N ARG A 162 5.84 -19.42 -7.17
CA ARG A 162 6.73 -19.81 -8.27
C ARG A 162 7.48 -18.60 -8.81
N TYR A 163 8.77 -18.76 -9.10
CA TYR A 163 9.62 -17.70 -9.62
C TYR A 163 10.58 -18.21 -10.70
N PHE A 164 11.13 -17.28 -11.46
CA PHE A 164 12.12 -17.53 -12.51
C PHE A 164 13.53 -17.43 -11.92
N GLU A 165 14.24 -18.54 -11.92
CA GLU A 165 15.62 -18.66 -11.47
C GLU A 165 16.57 -18.26 -12.60
N GLN A 166 17.42 -17.28 -12.33
CA GLN A 166 18.25 -16.64 -13.34
C GLN A 166 19.39 -17.56 -13.77
N ASP A 167 20.06 -18.21 -12.81
CA ASP A 167 21.23 -19.03 -13.08
C ASP A 167 20.88 -20.34 -13.81
N GLU A 168 19.66 -20.85 -13.60
CA GLU A 168 19.18 -22.09 -14.20
C GLU A 168 18.30 -21.88 -15.44
N ASN A 169 18.02 -20.62 -15.83
CA ASN A 169 17.14 -20.27 -16.95
C ASN A 169 15.78 -21.00 -16.91
N LEU A 170 15.14 -21.10 -15.74
CA LEU A 170 13.88 -21.85 -15.61
C LEU A 170 12.96 -21.32 -14.52
N TRP A 171 11.68 -21.65 -14.65
CA TRP A 171 10.68 -21.44 -13.61
C TRP A 171 10.70 -22.55 -12.58
N ARG A 172 10.85 -22.20 -11.29
CA ARG A 172 10.86 -23.15 -10.18
C ARG A 172 10.15 -22.64 -8.94
N TRP A 173 9.98 -23.57 -8.01
CA TRP A 173 9.62 -23.28 -6.64
C TRP A 173 10.88 -22.94 -5.85
N GLN A 174 10.76 -22.06 -4.86
CA GLN A 174 11.86 -21.70 -3.95
C GLN A 174 12.22 -22.90 -3.08
N ARG A 175 11.23 -23.69 -2.71
CA ARG A 175 11.37 -24.89 -1.90
C ARG A 175 11.22 -26.13 -2.77
N SER A 176 12.02 -27.15 -2.48
CA SER A 176 11.92 -28.43 -3.19
C SER A 176 10.56 -29.06 -2.94
N ARG A 177 10.06 -29.79 -3.94
CA ARG A 177 8.86 -30.62 -3.78
C ARG A 177 9.21 -31.76 -2.83
N LEU A 178 8.50 -31.85 -1.71
CA LEU A 178 8.68 -32.89 -0.70
C LEU A 178 7.36 -33.63 -0.50
N TRP A 179 7.36 -34.94 -0.64
CA TRP A 179 6.16 -35.78 -0.41
C TRP A 179 4.93 -35.30 -1.21
N GLU A 180 5.14 -34.94 -2.47
CA GLU A 180 4.09 -34.40 -3.37
C GLU A 180 3.51 -33.04 -2.93
N THR A 181 4.11 -32.37 -1.93
CA THR A 181 3.71 -31.03 -1.48
C THR A 181 4.61 -29.93 -2.06
N VAL A 182 4.01 -28.75 -2.22
CA VAL A 182 4.72 -27.51 -2.56
C VAL A 182 4.57 -26.54 -1.38
N GLU A 183 5.62 -26.41 -0.56
CA GLU A 183 5.63 -25.51 0.61
C GLU A 183 5.26 -24.07 0.22
N ASP A 184 5.71 -23.63 -0.96
CA ASP A 184 5.45 -22.28 -1.46
C ASP A 184 3.97 -21.98 -1.71
N LEU A 185 3.08 -22.99 -1.66
CA LEU A 185 1.62 -22.83 -1.68
C LEU A 185 0.96 -23.19 -0.33
N PHE A 186 1.71 -23.75 0.62
CA PHE A 186 1.16 -24.25 1.88
C PHE A 186 0.55 -23.12 2.72
N THR A 187 1.30 -22.04 2.97
CA THR A 187 0.79 -20.90 3.75
C THR A 187 -0.42 -20.25 3.10
N GLN A 188 -0.43 -20.20 1.76
CA GLN A 188 -1.52 -19.65 0.98
C GLN A 188 -2.82 -20.42 1.17
N SER A 189 -2.74 -21.75 1.33
CA SER A 189 -3.90 -22.65 1.49
C SER A 189 -4.76 -22.35 2.71
N PHE A 190 -4.22 -21.67 3.73
CA PHE A 190 -5.02 -21.21 4.88
C PHE A 190 -5.13 -19.69 4.99
N VAL A 191 -4.18 -18.94 4.42
CA VAL A 191 -4.26 -17.47 4.41
C VAL A 191 -5.45 -16.99 3.56
N LEU A 192 -5.60 -17.49 2.33
CA LEU A 192 -6.65 -17.03 1.42
C LEU A 192 -8.07 -17.42 1.85
N PRO A 193 -8.37 -18.69 2.22
CA PRO A 193 -9.74 -19.06 2.56
C PRO A 193 -10.15 -18.71 4.00
N TYR A 194 -9.21 -18.45 4.91
CA TYR A 194 -9.53 -18.21 6.33
C TYR A 194 -9.04 -16.85 6.83
N LEU A 195 -7.73 -16.60 6.83
CA LEU A 195 -7.19 -15.39 7.47
C LEU A 195 -7.64 -14.10 6.78
N VAL A 196 -7.55 -14.04 5.44
CA VAL A 196 -7.99 -12.86 4.67
C VAL A 196 -9.48 -12.56 4.92
N PRO A 197 -10.43 -13.52 4.76
CA PRO A 197 -11.84 -13.28 5.06
C PRO A 197 -12.10 -12.87 6.51
N MET A 198 -11.36 -13.41 7.48
CA MET A 198 -11.50 -13.03 8.90
C MET A 198 -11.12 -11.56 9.11
N LEU A 199 -10.02 -11.10 8.51
CA LEU A 199 -9.57 -9.69 8.59
C LEU A 199 -10.55 -8.76 7.88
N GLU A 200 -11.02 -9.12 6.69
CA GLU A 200 -12.02 -8.36 5.93
C GLU A 200 -13.36 -8.28 6.69
N SER A 201 -13.79 -9.40 7.29
CA SER A 201 -15.00 -9.45 8.12
C SER A 201 -14.87 -8.63 9.41
N ALA A 202 -13.65 -8.42 9.90
CA ALA A 202 -13.36 -7.51 11.01
C ALA A 202 -13.26 -6.03 10.57
N GLY A 203 -13.44 -5.73 9.28
CA GLY A 203 -13.52 -4.38 8.72
C GLY A 203 -12.27 -3.87 8.00
N ALA A 204 -11.23 -4.69 7.88
CA ALA A 204 -10.02 -4.31 7.15
C ALA A 204 -10.24 -4.32 5.64
N ASN A 205 -9.49 -3.51 4.90
CA ASN A 205 -9.18 -3.83 3.50
C ASN A 205 -7.85 -4.58 3.51
N VAL A 206 -7.82 -5.76 2.91
CA VAL A 206 -6.61 -6.58 2.83
C VAL A 206 -6.07 -6.50 1.41
N LEU A 207 -4.83 -6.02 1.29
CA LEU A 207 -4.12 -5.94 0.01
C LEU A 207 -3.12 -7.08 -0.06
N LEU A 208 -3.17 -7.82 -1.16
CA LEU A 208 -2.32 -8.98 -1.40
C LEU A 208 -1.40 -8.68 -2.60
N PRO A 209 -0.08 -8.86 -2.45
CA PRO A 209 0.88 -8.65 -3.52
C PRO A 209 1.02 -9.91 -4.39
N ARG A 210 0.07 -10.85 -4.34
CA ARG A 210 -0.08 -11.97 -5.27
C ARG A 210 -1.57 -12.15 -5.55
N GLU A 211 -1.91 -12.72 -6.70
CA GLU A 211 -3.29 -13.07 -7.06
C GLU A 211 -3.91 -13.95 -5.97
N ARG A 212 -5.17 -13.64 -5.62
CA ARG A 212 -5.94 -14.30 -4.55
C ARG A 212 -7.06 -15.17 -5.08
N ASP A 213 -7.46 -15.00 -6.34
CA ASP A 213 -8.45 -15.82 -6.99
C ASP A 213 -7.83 -17.11 -7.51
N THR A 214 -8.49 -18.22 -7.22
CA THR A 214 -8.07 -19.56 -7.67
C THR A 214 -8.81 -20.00 -8.93
N GLN A 215 -9.72 -19.17 -9.43
CA GLN A 215 -10.38 -19.37 -10.70
C GLN A 215 -9.40 -19.26 -11.88
N LEU A 216 -9.43 -20.27 -12.75
CA LEU A 216 -8.50 -20.42 -13.88
C LEU A 216 -8.89 -19.57 -15.09
N ASN A 217 -10.17 -19.22 -15.20
CA ASN A 217 -10.66 -18.29 -16.20
C ASN A 217 -10.33 -16.85 -15.79
N GLU A 218 -9.95 -16.00 -16.75
CA GLU A 218 -9.75 -14.55 -16.59
C GLU A 218 -10.47 -13.83 -17.72
N ILE A 219 -11.16 -12.75 -17.37
CA ILE A 219 -11.88 -11.89 -18.31
C ILE A 219 -11.44 -10.47 -18.01
N ILE A 220 -10.88 -9.80 -19.01
CA ILE A 220 -10.48 -8.40 -18.94
C ILE A 220 -11.41 -7.57 -19.82
N ILE A 221 -11.98 -6.52 -19.23
CA ILE A 221 -12.93 -5.64 -19.90
C ILE A 221 -12.42 -4.21 -19.77
N ASP A 222 -12.20 -3.55 -20.90
CA ASP A 222 -11.58 -2.22 -20.94
C ASP A 222 -12.23 -1.35 -22.03
N ASN A 223 -12.01 -0.04 -21.98
CA ASN A 223 -12.51 0.89 -23.00
C ASN A 223 -11.65 0.95 -24.27
N ASP A 224 -10.38 0.54 -24.18
CA ASP A 224 -9.49 0.43 -25.33
C ASP A 224 -9.68 -0.92 -26.04
N GLU A 225 -9.52 -0.92 -27.37
CA GLU A 225 -9.44 -2.18 -28.13
C GLU A 225 -8.24 -3.01 -27.65
N GLY A 226 -8.46 -4.30 -27.37
CA GLY A 226 -7.45 -5.19 -26.80
C GLY A 226 -7.49 -6.59 -27.41
N VAL A 227 -6.86 -7.55 -26.72
CA VAL A 227 -6.90 -8.97 -27.11
C VAL A 227 -8.22 -9.65 -26.73
N ASP A 228 -8.94 -9.11 -25.76
CA ASP A 228 -10.19 -9.69 -25.25
C ASP A 228 -11.42 -9.29 -26.10
N ASP A 229 -12.31 -10.24 -26.36
CA ASP A 229 -13.62 -10.00 -26.97
C ASP A 229 -14.64 -9.58 -25.88
N THR A 230 -14.52 -8.33 -25.43
CA THR A 230 -15.37 -7.75 -24.38
C THR A 230 -15.85 -6.36 -24.78
N ARG A 231 -16.81 -5.79 -24.04
CA ARG A 231 -17.40 -4.50 -24.38
C ARG A 231 -17.49 -3.54 -23.19
N TYR A 232 -17.06 -2.31 -23.44
CA TYR A 232 -17.28 -1.16 -22.57
C TYR A 232 -18.33 -0.22 -23.16
N ALA A 233 -19.18 0.36 -22.31
CA ALA A 233 -20.20 1.32 -22.75
C ALA A 233 -20.41 2.46 -21.75
N GLU A 234 -20.59 3.67 -22.26
CA GLU A 234 -20.87 4.88 -21.49
C GLU A 234 -22.30 5.37 -21.75
N ARG A 235 -22.94 5.92 -20.72
CA ARG A 235 -24.23 6.61 -20.81
C ARG A 235 -24.12 7.95 -20.10
N ASN A 236 -24.45 9.03 -20.82
CA ASN A 236 -24.42 10.39 -20.29
C ASN A 236 -25.80 10.79 -19.76
N GLY A 237 -25.82 11.27 -18.53
CA GLY A 237 -26.93 12.00 -17.92
C GLY A 237 -26.63 13.50 -17.91
N SER A 238 -26.56 14.10 -16.71
CA SER A 238 -26.30 15.53 -16.53
C SER A 238 -24.84 15.94 -16.79
N LYS A 239 -23.91 14.98 -16.83
CA LYS A 239 -22.49 15.20 -17.15
C LYS A 239 -22.07 14.20 -18.22
N SER A 240 -21.02 14.54 -18.97
CA SER A 240 -20.52 13.70 -20.07
C SER A 240 -19.15 13.13 -19.77
N TRP A 241 -18.97 11.85 -20.10
CA TRP A 241 -17.69 11.17 -20.07
C TRP A 241 -16.69 11.77 -21.08
N GLN A 242 -15.43 11.83 -20.67
CA GLN A 242 -14.33 12.44 -21.40
C GLN A 242 -13.05 11.61 -21.23
N ASP A 243 -12.06 11.89 -22.08
CA ASP A 243 -10.72 11.32 -21.94
C ASP A 243 -10.04 11.82 -20.65
N GLY A 244 -9.42 10.91 -19.89
CA GLY A 244 -8.68 11.19 -18.66
C GLY A 244 -7.17 10.97 -18.78
N GLY A 245 -6.67 10.79 -20.00
CA GLY A 245 -5.28 10.46 -20.32
C GLY A 245 -4.97 8.97 -20.08
N THR A 246 -3.71 8.67 -19.77
CA THR A 246 -3.20 7.30 -19.64
C THR A 246 -3.96 6.44 -18.63
N GLY A 247 -4.26 5.20 -19.02
CA GLY A 247 -4.90 4.13 -18.25
C GLY A 247 -4.38 2.74 -18.65
N PHE A 248 -5.11 1.71 -18.22
CA PHE A 248 -4.81 0.32 -18.55
C PHE A 248 -5.22 -0.03 -19.99
N ALA A 249 -4.49 -0.93 -20.63
CA ALA A 249 -5.00 -1.70 -21.77
C ALA A 249 -4.35 -3.07 -21.88
N HIS A 250 -5.16 -4.09 -22.19
CA HIS A 250 -4.68 -5.44 -22.46
C HIS A 250 -4.38 -5.61 -23.95
N LYS A 251 -3.21 -5.12 -24.37
CA LYS A 251 -2.81 -5.07 -25.79
C LYS A 251 -2.10 -6.33 -26.29
N ARG A 252 -1.76 -7.27 -25.41
CA ARG A 252 -1.02 -8.50 -25.75
C ARG A 252 -1.18 -9.57 -24.69
N ASP A 253 -1.07 -10.83 -25.09
CA ASP A 253 -1.21 -11.98 -24.20
C ASP A 253 -0.02 -12.19 -23.25
N VAL A 254 1.16 -11.65 -23.58
CA VAL A 254 2.40 -11.84 -22.82
C VAL A 254 3.15 -10.52 -22.67
N TYR A 255 3.57 -10.22 -21.44
CA TYR A 255 4.34 -9.02 -21.09
C TYR A 255 5.77 -9.39 -20.64
N LEU A 256 6.74 -8.64 -21.13
CA LEU A 256 8.16 -8.77 -20.79
C LEU A 256 8.55 -7.85 -19.61
N THR A 257 9.77 -8.00 -19.10
CA THR A 257 10.33 -7.11 -18.07
C THR A 257 10.19 -5.63 -18.48
N GLY A 258 9.75 -4.79 -17.53
CA GLY A 258 9.58 -3.34 -17.72
C GLY A 258 8.30 -2.93 -18.44
N GLN A 259 7.57 -3.84 -19.10
CA GLN A 259 6.30 -3.52 -19.75
C GLN A 259 5.17 -3.43 -18.72
N ASN A 260 4.47 -2.31 -18.68
CA ASN A 260 3.39 -2.05 -17.73
C ASN A 260 2.08 -1.76 -18.47
N PRO A 261 1.06 -2.64 -18.41
CA PRO A 261 -0.19 -2.43 -19.13
C PRO A 261 -0.97 -1.19 -18.68
N PHE A 262 -0.72 -0.68 -17.46
CA PHE A 262 -1.33 0.55 -16.93
C PHE A 262 -0.75 1.84 -17.53
N THR A 263 0.12 1.71 -18.54
CA THR A 263 0.70 2.82 -19.29
C THR A 263 0.38 2.79 -20.79
N GLU A 264 -0.44 1.81 -21.22
CA GLU A 264 -0.63 1.50 -22.65
C GLU A 264 -2.04 1.79 -23.16
N GLY A 265 -2.96 2.21 -22.28
CA GLY A 265 -4.34 2.54 -22.62
C GLY A 265 -4.74 3.93 -22.18
N THR A 266 -6.05 4.13 -22.11
CA THR A 266 -6.70 5.40 -21.79
C THR A 266 -7.74 5.19 -20.70
N THR A 267 -7.83 6.14 -19.77
CA THR A 267 -8.88 6.15 -18.75
C THR A 267 -9.97 7.14 -19.12
N ARG A 268 -11.19 6.88 -18.64
CA ARG A 268 -12.37 7.72 -18.82
C ARG A 268 -12.65 8.50 -17.55
N ILE A 269 -13.00 9.79 -17.67
CA ILE A 269 -13.35 10.64 -16.52
C ILE A 269 -14.68 11.34 -16.70
N ILE A 270 -15.30 11.64 -15.57
CA ILE A 270 -16.53 12.41 -15.49
C ILE A 270 -16.60 13.18 -14.17
N GLU A 271 -17.32 14.29 -14.16
CA GLU A 271 -17.61 15.03 -12.93
C GLU A 271 -18.74 14.34 -12.15
N SER A 272 -18.57 14.25 -10.83
CA SER A 272 -19.56 13.69 -9.93
C SER A 272 -20.75 14.63 -9.76
N ILE A 273 -21.93 14.05 -9.49
CA ILE A 273 -23.15 14.80 -9.20
C ILE A 273 -23.76 14.35 -7.87
N ALA A 274 -24.34 15.29 -7.14
CA ALA A 274 -25.16 15.00 -5.95
C ALA A 274 -26.65 14.87 -6.30
N SER A 275 -27.09 15.47 -7.41
CA SER A 275 -28.48 15.45 -7.91
C SER A 275 -28.49 15.58 -9.44
N GLY A 276 -29.63 15.22 -10.05
CA GLY A 276 -29.80 15.23 -11.52
C GLY A 276 -29.76 13.84 -12.15
N SER A 277 -29.63 13.83 -13.48
CA SER A 277 -29.61 12.61 -14.29
C SER A 277 -28.25 11.92 -14.18
N GLU A 278 -28.27 10.66 -13.79
CA GLU A 278 -27.08 9.83 -13.59
C GLU A 278 -26.37 9.51 -14.89
N SER A 279 -25.04 9.60 -14.89
CA SER A 279 -24.18 9.04 -15.92
C SER A 279 -23.56 7.72 -15.45
N ARG A 280 -23.36 6.78 -16.37
CA ARG A 280 -22.89 5.43 -16.08
C ARG A 280 -21.79 4.97 -17.02
N ALA A 281 -20.92 4.11 -16.51
CA ALA A 281 -20.04 3.25 -17.31
C ALA A 281 -20.41 1.78 -17.02
N GLU A 282 -20.34 0.92 -18.04
CA GLU A 282 -20.74 -0.48 -17.97
C GLU A 282 -19.68 -1.37 -18.64
N TRP A 283 -19.23 -2.40 -17.94
CA TRP A 283 -18.33 -3.44 -18.44
C TRP A 283 -19.11 -4.72 -18.70
N ARG A 284 -19.01 -5.22 -19.92
CA ARG A 284 -19.81 -6.32 -20.47
C ARG A 284 -18.91 -7.41 -21.02
N ALA A 285 -19.24 -8.65 -20.68
CA ALA A 285 -18.61 -9.84 -21.25
C ALA A 285 -19.52 -11.05 -21.08
N ALA A 286 -19.20 -12.12 -21.79
CA ALA A 286 -19.74 -13.45 -21.51
C ALA A 286 -19.00 -14.07 -20.31
N ILE A 287 -19.67 -14.96 -19.58
CA ILE A 287 -19.06 -15.81 -18.57
C ILE A 287 -18.91 -17.20 -19.17
N PRO A 288 -17.68 -17.71 -19.38
CA PRO A 288 -17.47 -18.96 -20.11
C PRO A 288 -17.90 -20.19 -19.30
N GLU A 289 -17.81 -20.13 -17.98
CA GLU A 289 -18.10 -21.24 -17.07
C GLU A 289 -18.78 -20.73 -15.80
N GLU A 290 -19.72 -21.50 -15.26
CA GLU A 290 -20.29 -21.21 -13.94
C GLU A 290 -19.20 -21.36 -12.87
N GLY A 291 -19.12 -20.40 -11.95
CA GLY A 291 -18.17 -20.49 -10.86
C GLY A 291 -18.12 -19.24 -10.02
N LYS A 292 -17.22 -19.29 -9.03
CA LYS A 292 -16.91 -18.15 -8.18
C LYS A 292 -15.69 -17.42 -8.75
N TYR A 293 -15.84 -16.13 -8.98
CA TYR A 293 -14.82 -15.27 -9.57
C TYR A 293 -14.56 -14.07 -8.66
N ALA A 294 -13.30 -13.71 -8.45
CA ALA A 294 -12.94 -12.41 -7.93
C ALA A 294 -13.24 -11.33 -8.97
N VAL A 295 -13.68 -10.16 -8.50
CA VAL A 295 -13.90 -8.98 -9.35
C VAL A 295 -12.96 -7.87 -8.87
N TYR A 296 -12.21 -7.31 -9.81
CA TYR A 296 -11.31 -6.19 -9.64
C TYR A 296 -11.71 -5.04 -10.56
N VAL A 297 -11.46 -3.81 -10.11
CA VAL A 297 -11.64 -2.60 -10.89
C VAL A 297 -10.34 -1.81 -10.94
N SER A 298 -10.11 -1.10 -12.04
CA SER A 298 -9.05 -0.10 -12.20
C SER A 298 -9.67 1.28 -12.39
N TYR A 299 -8.88 2.30 -12.05
CA TYR A 299 -9.17 3.70 -12.29
C TYR A 299 -7.87 4.50 -12.10
N LYS A 300 -7.89 5.77 -12.51
CA LYS A 300 -6.83 6.73 -12.22
C LYS A 300 -7.20 7.60 -11.01
N SER A 301 -6.25 7.78 -10.10
CA SER A 301 -6.39 8.73 -9.01
C SER A 301 -5.86 10.11 -9.42
N TYR A 302 -6.62 11.15 -9.08
CA TYR A 302 -6.21 12.55 -9.19
C TYR A 302 -6.03 13.17 -7.79
N GLY A 303 -5.70 12.35 -6.78
CA GLY A 303 -5.54 12.78 -5.40
C GLY A 303 -6.85 13.33 -4.83
N GLU A 304 -6.80 14.48 -4.17
CA GLU A 304 -7.96 15.09 -3.51
C GLU A 304 -9.06 15.56 -4.49
N ASP A 305 -8.77 15.67 -5.78
CA ASP A 305 -9.76 16.00 -6.81
C ASP A 305 -10.68 14.82 -7.13
N SER A 306 -10.24 13.59 -6.85
CA SER A 306 -11.07 12.38 -7.03
C SER A 306 -12.19 12.29 -5.98
N ALA A 307 -13.31 11.67 -6.35
CA ALA A 307 -14.35 11.28 -5.41
C ALA A 307 -13.87 10.09 -4.55
N ASP A 308 -14.28 10.06 -3.29
CA ASP A 308 -13.85 9.04 -2.33
C ASP A 308 -14.96 8.02 -1.98
N ASP A 309 -16.09 8.08 -2.68
CA ASP A 309 -17.29 7.26 -2.49
C ASP A 309 -17.92 6.80 -3.82
N VAL A 310 -17.08 6.56 -4.84
CA VAL A 310 -17.53 6.15 -6.18
C VAL A 310 -18.25 4.80 -6.13
N ILE A 311 -19.44 4.74 -6.71
CA ILE A 311 -20.28 3.54 -6.61
C ILE A 311 -20.07 2.59 -7.78
N TYR A 312 -19.53 1.41 -7.48
CA TYR A 312 -19.51 0.26 -8.37
C TYR A 312 -20.61 -0.73 -7.99
N THR A 313 -21.25 -1.33 -8.99
CA THR A 313 -22.26 -2.38 -8.84
C THR A 313 -21.82 -3.62 -9.60
N VAL A 314 -21.68 -4.74 -8.89
CA VAL A 314 -21.37 -6.05 -9.47
C VAL A 314 -22.68 -6.83 -9.68
N HIS A 315 -22.91 -7.34 -10.89
CA HIS A 315 -24.11 -8.06 -11.32
C HIS A 315 -23.83 -9.56 -11.38
N HIS A 316 -24.13 -10.27 -10.30
CA HIS A 316 -23.79 -11.68 -10.12
C HIS A 316 -25.05 -12.55 -9.97
N ARG A 317 -24.90 -13.86 -9.81
CA ARG A 317 -26.04 -14.81 -9.70
C ARG A 317 -26.96 -14.50 -8.51
N GLY A 318 -26.43 -13.89 -7.46
CA GLY A 318 -27.18 -13.49 -6.27
C GLY A 318 -27.89 -12.15 -6.37
N GLY A 319 -27.84 -11.47 -7.53
CA GLY A 319 -28.39 -10.13 -7.73
C GLY A 319 -27.29 -9.07 -7.89
N GLU A 320 -27.43 -7.96 -7.17
CA GLU A 320 -26.50 -6.82 -7.21
C GLU A 320 -25.77 -6.63 -5.88
N SER A 321 -24.45 -6.46 -5.94
CA SER A 321 -23.64 -6.01 -4.81
C SER A 321 -23.02 -4.65 -5.10
N ARG A 322 -23.20 -3.66 -4.21
CA ARG A 322 -22.70 -2.29 -4.36
C ARG A 322 -21.52 -2.01 -3.46
N PHE A 323 -20.57 -1.25 -3.98
CA PHE A 323 -19.32 -0.87 -3.32
C PHE A 323 -19.09 0.62 -3.48
N ALA A 324 -18.74 1.30 -2.39
CA ALA A 324 -18.15 2.63 -2.45
C ALA A 324 -16.62 2.48 -2.49
N VAL A 325 -15.99 3.03 -3.52
CA VAL A 325 -14.55 2.96 -3.77
C VAL A 325 -13.96 4.35 -3.64
N ASN A 326 -12.88 4.44 -2.87
CA ASN A 326 -12.16 5.68 -2.63
C ASN A 326 -11.10 5.91 -3.71
N GLN A 327 -11.45 6.67 -4.76
CA GLN A 327 -10.57 6.91 -5.90
C GLN A 327 -9.46 7.95 -5.63
N THR A 328 -9.34 8.49 -4.42
CA THR A 328 -8.19 9.32 -4.03
C THR A 328 -6.91 8.48 -3.85
N MET A 329 -7.05 7.16 -3.75
CA MET A 329 -5.98 6.19 -3.53
C MET A 329 -6.16 4.96 -4.42
N GLY A 330 -5.15 4.10 -4.54
CA GLY A 330 -5.26 2.82 -5.26
C GLY A 330 -5.46 2.95 -6.78
N GLY A 331 -5.18 4.12 -7.37
CA GLY A 331 -5.26 4.31 -8.81
C GLY A 331 -4.07 3.66 -9.54
N GLY A 332 -4.29 3.21 -10.77
CA GLY A 332 -3.26 2.55 -11.59
C GLY A 332 -2.93 1.12 -11.15
N MET A 333 -3.86 0.44 -10.47
CA MET A 333 -3.72 -0.95 -10.04
C MET A 333 -5.07 -1.65 -9.99
N TRP A 334 -5.06 -2.98 -9.87
CA TRP A 334 -6.27 -3.77 -9.64
C TRP A 334 -6.77 -3.64 -8.19
N VAL A 335 -7.95 -3.05 -8.02
CA VAL A 335 -8.64 -2.91 -6.73
C VAL A 335 -9.71 -3.99 -6.59
N TYR A 336 -9.54 -4.88 -5.62
CA TYR A 336 -10.44 -6.01 -5.36
C TYR A 336 -11.77 -5.57 -4.72
N LEU A 337 -12.90 -6.02 -5.27
CA LEU A 337 -14.23 -5.76 -4.73
C LEU A 337 -14.81 -6.94 -3.94
N GLY A 338 -14.50 -8.17 -4.34
CA GLY A 338 -15.13 -9.35 -3.76
C GLY A 338 -14.99 -10.59 -4.64
N HIS A 339 -15.44 -11.74 -4.12
CA HIS A 339 -15.72 -12.92 -4.93
C HIS A 339 -17.22 -13.10 -5.06
N PHE A 340 -17.68 -13.45 -6.26
CA PHE A 340 -19.10 -13.60 -6.57
C PHE A 340 -19.33 -14.83 -7.44
N ASP A 341 -20.47 -15.48 -7.24
CA ASP A 341 -20.91 -16.58 -8.09
C ASP A 341 -21.52 -16.03 -9.37
N PHE A 342 -21.00 -16.44 -10.52
CA PHE A 342 -21.54 -16.15 -11.84
C PHE A 342 -22.06 -17.44 -12.47
N ALA A 343 -23.18 -17.35 -13.17
CA ALA A 343 -23.63 -18.43 -14.06
C ALA A 343 -22.97 -18.24 -15.42
N GLN A 344 -22.70 -19.34 -16.13
CA GLN A 344 -22.36 -19.30 -17.54
C GLN A 344 -23.46 -18.55 -18.31
N ALA A 345 -23.07 -17.56 -19.11
CA ALA A 345 -24.00 -16.71 -19.83
C ALA A 345 -23.30 -16.01 -20.99
N ASP A 346 -24.08 -15.70 -22.03
CA ASP A 346 -23.67 -14.79 -23.10
C ASP A 346 -23.42 -13.37 -22.55
N GLU A 347 -22.96 -12.47 -23.43
CA GLU A 347 -22.62 -11.10 -23.07
C GLU A 347 -23.73 -10.40 -22.28
N ARG A 348 -23.34 -9.88 -21.11
CA ARG A 348 -24.20 -9.10 -20.22
C ARG A 348 -23.37 -8.07 -19.47
N VAL A 349 -24.03 -7.12 -18.81
CA VAL A 349 -23.35 -6.22 -17.85
C VAL A 349 -22.91 -7.05 -16.65
N LEU A 350 -21.61 -6.99 -16.33
CA LEU A 350 -21.04 -7.66 -15.16
C LEU A 350 -20.69 -6.64 -14.07
N VAL A 351 -20.23 -5.45 -14.46
CA VAL A 351 -19.95 -4.34 -13.55
C VAL A 351 -20.51 -3.04 -14.13
N SER A 352 -21.03 -2.17 -13.28
CA SER A 352 -21.37 -0.80 -13.65
C SER A 352 -20.89 0.21 -12.62
N LEU A 353 -20.57 1.42 -13.07
CA LEU A 353 -20.13 2.54 -12.25
C LEU A 353 -21.12 3.71 -12.39
N SER A 354 -21.37 4.41 -11.29
CA SER A 354 -22.18 5.63 -11.21
C SER A 354 -21.33 6.87 -10.93
N ASN A 355 -21.63 7.99 -11.58
CA ASN A 355 -21.04 9.28 -11.22
C ASN A 355 -21.73 9.98 -10.03
N LYS A 356 -22.67 9.32 -9.34
CA LYS A 356 -23.27 9.87 -8.12
C LYS A 356 -22.29 9.79 -6.96
N SER A 357 -22.19 10.88 -6.22
CA SER A 357 -21.36 10.99 -5.02
C SER A 357 -22.07 11.89 -4.01
N SER A 358 -21.70 11.77 -2.73
CA SER A 358 -22.10 12.73 -1.69
C SER A 358 -21.57 14.15 -1.96
N GLN A 359 -20.52 14.30 -2.78
CA GLN A 359 -19.95 15.58 -3.19
C GLN A 359 -20.01 15.73 -4.71
N ALA A 360 -20.66 16.79 -5.20
CA ALA A 360 -20.64 17.14 -6.62
C ALA A 360 -19.33 17.85 -7.00
N GLY A 361 -18.93 17.78 -8.27
CA GLY A 361 -17.76 18.48 -8.78
C GLY A 361 -16.42 17.74 -8.62
N LYS A 362 -16.42 16.56 -7.98
CA LYS A 362 -15.24 15.69 -7.87
C LYS A 362 -15.06 14.89 -9.16
N ARG A 363 -13.85 14.39 -9.41
CA ARG A 363 -13.56 13.50 -10.54
C ARG A 363 -13.92 12.07 -10.19
N VAL A 364 -14.64 11.41 -11.09
CA VAL A 364 -14.83 9.97 -11.12
C VAL A 364 -14.12 9.43 -12.35
N SER A 365 -13.29 8.40 -12.16
CA SER A 365 -12.52 7.74 -13.21
C SER A 365 -12.99 6.29 -13.42
N ALA A 366 -12.95 5.83 -14.66
CA ALA A 366 -13.24 4.46 -15.08
C ALA A 366 -12.13 3.99 -16.04
N ASP A 367 -11.75 2.72 -15.95
CA ASP A 367 -10.66 2.12 -16.72
C ASP A 367 -11.01 0.63 -16.92
N GLY A 368 -10.12 -0.31 -16.60
CA GLY A 368 -10.39 -1.75 -16.73
C GLY A 368 -11.22 -2.39 -15.60
N VAL A 369 -11.84 -3.52 -15.91
CA VAL A 369 -12.41 -4.51 -14.98
C VAL A 369 -11.79 -5.87 -15.27
N LYS A 370 -11.37 -6.56 -14.20
CA LYS A 370 -10.84 -7.93 -14.26
C LYS A 370 -11.72 -8.87 -13.46
N ILE A 371 -12.14 -9.99 -14.07
CA ILE A 371 -12.97 -11.02 -13.44
C ILE A 371 -12.24 -12.36 -13.54
N GLY A 372 -11.97 -13.01 -12.40
CA GLY A 372 -11.19 -14.25 -12.36
C GLY A 372 -9.70 -14.04 -12.05
N GLY A 373 -8.95 -15.14 -11.91
CA GLY A 373 -7.51 -15.14 -11.58
C GLY A 373 -6.60 -15.40 -12.79
N GLY A 374 -6.99 -16.33 -13.65
CA GLY A 374 -6.27 -16.61 -14.89
C GLY A 374 -4.91 -17.29 -14.72
N TYR A 375 -4.13 -17.24 -15.79
CA TYR A 375 -2.76 -17.75 -15.85
C TYR A 375 -1.75 -16.61 -15.84
N GLY A 376 -0.53 -16.93 -15.42
CA GLY A 376 0.60 -16.01 -15.50
C GLY A 376 0.91 -15.59 -16.93
N ASN A 377 0.88 -14.29 -17.19
CA ASN A 377 1.19 -13.69 -18.50
C ASN A 377 2.49 -12.87 -18.51
N ILE A 378 3.26 -12.92 -17.42
CA ILE A 378 4.54 -12.22 -17.32
C ILE A 378 5.67 -13.18 -17.69
N ALA A 379 6.32 -12.92 -18.82
CA ALA A 379 7.46 -13.71 -19.27
C ALA A 379 8.79 -13.20 -18.71
N ARG A 380 9.71 -14.13 -18.49
CA ARG A 380 11.09 -13.86 -18.04
C ARG A 380 12.09 -14.64 -18.86
N SER A 381 13.23 -14.00 -19.07
CA SER A 381 14.46 -14.60 -19.56
C SER A 381 15.60 -14.25 -18.59
N VAL A 382 16.75 -14.86 -18.79
CA VAL A 382 17.97 -14.54 -18.05
C VAL A 382 18.38 -13.10 -18.32
N SER A 383 18.79 -12.39 -17.26
CA SER A 383 19.28 -11.03 -17.30
C SER A 383 20.47 -10.92 -18.27
N PRO A 384 20.57 -9.87 -19.09
CA PRO A 384 21.69 -9.69 -20.02
C PRO A 384 23.07 -9.84 -19.40
N HIS A 385 23.23 -9.55 -18.10
CA HIS A 385 24.50 -9.66 -17.37
C HIS A 385 24.89 -11.10 -16.99
N LEU A 386 23.95 -12.05 -17.08
CA LEU A 386 24.13 -13.47 -16.77
C LEU A 386 24.06 -14.36 -18.03
N GLN A 387 23.74 -13.76 -19.18
CA GLN A 387 23.66 -14.48 -20.44
C GLN A 387 25.05 -14.88 -20.93
N GLN A 388 25.15 -16.10 -21.45
CA GLN A 388 26.35 -16.62 -22.13
C GLN A 388 26.15 -16.54 -23.64
N GLU A 389 27.21 -16.20 -24.40
CA GLU A 389 27.13 -15.94 -25.84
C GLU A 389 26.63 -17.14 -26.67
N ASP A 390 26.93 -18.37 -26.24
CA ASP A 390 26.59 -19.61 -26.96
C ASP A 390 25.23 -20.21 -26.57
N ILE A 391 24.43 -19.53 -25.73
CA ILE A 391 23.13 -20.01 -25.26
C ILE A 391 22.03 -19.05 -25.71
N GLU A 392 21.00 -19.59 -26.37
CA GLU A 392 19.78 -18.84 -26.70
C GLU A 392 18.85 -18.80 -25.47
N TYR A 393 18.46 -17.59 -25.08
CA TYR A 393 17.61 -17.35 -23.90
C TYR A 393 16.25 -16.79 -24.32
N ASP A 394 15.25 -17.67 -24.37
CA ASP A 394 13.88 -17.27 -24.66
C ASP A 394 13.14 -16.76 -23.42
N ALA A 395 12.30 -15.75 -23.61
CA ALA A 395 11.40 -15.29 -22.57
C ALA A 395 10.20 -16.24 -22.47
N THR A 396 10.00 -16.84 -21.28
CA THR A 396 8.91 -17.80 -21.03
C THR A 396 8.02 -17.35 -19.88
N THR A 397 6.72 -17.63 -19.96
CA THR A 397 5.81 -17.46 -18.81
C THR A 397 5.94 -18.66 -17.85
N SER A 398 5.34 -18.55 -16.67
CA SER A 398 5.42 -19.61 -15.68
C SER A 398 4.65 -20.88 -16.05
N GLU A 399 3.72 -20.77 -17.00
CA GLU A 399 2.70 -21.78 -17.40
C GLU A 399 1.75 -22.20 -16.27
N TYR A 400 1.73 -21.47 -15.15
CA TYR A 400 0.91 -21.79 -13.99
C TYR A 400 -0.24 -20.79 -13.80
N PRO A 401 -1.31 -21.20 -13.09
CA PRO A 401 -2.32 -20.28 -12.63
C PRO A 401 -1.69 -19.13 -11.85
N ARG A 402 -2.18 -17.90 -12.05
CA ARG A 402 -1.54 -16.69 -11.55
C ARG A 402 -1.39 -16.67 -10.02
N PHE A 403 -2.32 -17.28 -9.29
CA PHE A 403 -2.24 -17.40 -7.83
C PHE A 403 -1.04 -18.24 -7.34
N CYS A 404 -0.43 -19.05 -8.22
CA CYS A 404 0.76 -19.83 -7.91
C CYS A 404 2.05 -19.01 -8.02
N GLU A 405 2.04 -17.89 -8.74
CA GLU A 405 3.22 -17.08 -9.02
C GLU A 405 3.63 -16.23 -7.82
N GLY A 406 4.92 -15.94 -7.71
CA GLY A 406 5.44 -15.02 -6.70
C GLY A 406 5.06 -13.56 -6.94
N SER A 407 5.21 -12.73 -5.91
CA SER A 407 4.70 -11.36 -5.91
C SER A 407 5.17 -10.49 -7.07
N ARG A 408 6.40 -10.70 -7.53
CA ARG A 408 7.01 -9.91 -8.60
C ARG A 408 6.13 -9.83 -9.85
N TYR A 409 5.54 -10.95 -10.26
CA TYR A 409 4.79 -11.07 -11.50
C TYR A 409 3.41 -10.45 -11.36
N TRP A 410 2.73 -10.72 -10.25
CA TRP A 410 1.46 -10.09 -9.93
C TRP A 410 1.56 -8.57 -9.81
N LEU A 411 2.61 -8.05 -9.17
CA LEU A 411 2.81 -6.61 -9.01
C LEU A 411 3.02 -5.93 -10.37
N GLN A 412 3.77 -6.54 -11.28
CA GLN A 412 3.86 -6.04 -12.66
C GLN A 412 2.50 -6.05 -13.37
N TRP A 413 1.75 -7.16 -13.29
CA TRP A 413 0.41 -7.25 -13.87
C TRP A 413 -0.61 -6.31 -13.21
N SER A 414 -0.32 -5.87 -11.99
CA SER A 414 -1.15 -4.93 -11.21
C SER A 414 -0.65 -3.48 -11.29
N GLY A 415 0.20 -3.15 -12.26
CA GLY A 415 0.54 -1.76 -12.58
C GLY A 415 1.62 -1.12 -11.73
N PHE A 416 2.24 -1.85 -10.79
CA PHE A 416 3.31 -1.30 -9.96
C PHE A 416 4.52 -0.90 -10.82
N GLY A 417 5.23 0.14 -10.38
CA GLY A 417 6.51 0.52 -10.96
C GLY A 417 7.55 -0.58 -10.79
N GLU A 418 8.48 -0.65 -11.75
CA GLU A 418 9.55 -1.66 -11.73
C GLU A 418 10.43 -1.59 -10.48
N ASP A 419 10.59 -0.39 -9.91
CA ASP A 419 11.34 -0.12 -8.69
C ASP A 419 10.74 -0.75 -7.42
N VAL A 420 9.46 -1.15 -7.47
CA VAL A 420 8.76 -1.81 -6.36
C VAL A 420 9.05 -3.31 -6.32
N TYR A 421 9.12 -3.97 -7.48
CA TYR A 421 9.19 -5.44 -7.56
C TYR A 421 10.54 -5.97 -8.06
N THR A 422 11.46 -5.10 -8.47
CA THR A 422 12.82 -5.47 -8.85
C THR A 422 13.76 -5.28 -7.65
N PRO A 423 14.63 -6.25 -7.34
CA PRO A 423 15.65 -6.08 -6.31
C PRO A 423 16.50 -4.85 -6.61
N LYS A 424 16.63 -3.93 -5.64
CA LYS A 424 17.57 -2.81 -5.74
C LYS A 424 18.98 -3.38 -5.55
N GLU A 425 19.82 -3.23 -6.57
CA GLU A 425 21.28 -3.45 -6.50
C GLU A 425 21.70 -4.71 -5.73
N ASN A 426 21.57 -5.88 -6.34
CA ASN A 426 22.36 -7.05 -5.94
C ASN A 426 23.62 -7.14 -6.81
#